data_AF-A0A0Q5NVN6-F1
#
_entry.id   AF-A0A0Q5NVN6-F1
#
_cell.length_a   1.000
_cell.length_b   1.000
_cell.length_c   1.000
_cell.angle_alpha   90.00
_cell.angle_beta   90.00
_cell.angle_gamma   90.00
#
_symmetry.space_group_name_H-M   'P 1'
#
loop_
_entity.id
_entity.type
_entity.pdbx_description
1 polymer ?
#
loop_
_entity_poly.entity_id
_entity_poly.type
_entity_poly.pdbx_seq_one_letter_code
_entity_poly.pdbx_strand_id
1 'polypeptide(L)'
;MSRKIETVEDDAGKVMSYHRHPNGGGLIGRGAEVDESSFISSTAYVEAGAEVGQGCRIGGGSWIDRRARIGQRVVIGDAVYVGPGAVIGNRVRVGSHSRIGAGAVIGHGVRLHGDSNVAQGSRVGARPRASAGSSRRSTPSDGRNARRAA
;
A
#
# COMPACT_ATOMS: atom_id res chain seq x y z
N MET A 1 -12.07 -22.63 18.85
CA MET A 1 -12.77 -21.41 19.29
C MET A 1 -13.46 -20.79 18.10
N SER A 2 -14.78 -20.63 18.15
CA SER A 2 -15.60 -20.17 17.03
C SER A 2 -15.30 -18.71 16.72
N ARG A 3 -14.85 -18.40 15.48
CA ARG A 3 -14.70 -17.01 15.02
C ARG A 3 -16.08 -16.36 15.02
N LYS A 4 -16.32 -15.44 15.95
CA LYS A 4 -17.59 -14.71 16.05
C LYS A 4 -17.70 -13.80 14.82
N ILE A 5 -18.65 -14.10 13.95
CA ILE A 5 -18.92 -13.31 12.76
C ILE A 5 -19.87 -12.19 13.16
N GLU A 6 -19.40 -10.96 13.05
CA GLU A 6 -20.19 -9.75 13.24
C GLU A 6 -20.78 -9.35 11.89
N THR A 7 -22.10 -9.38 11.78
CA THR A 7 -22.80 -8.97 10.56
C THR A 7 -23.23 -7.52 10.70
N VAL A 8 -22.83 -6.68 9.75
CA VAL A 8 -23.13 -5.26 9.67
C VAL A 8 -23.88 -5.02 8.37
N GLU A 9 -25.04 -4.38 8.44
CA GLU A 9 -25.79 -3.93 7.27
C GLU A 9 -25.37 -2.49 6.95
N ASP A 10 -24.97 -2.21 5.71
CA ASP A 10 -24.74 -0.83 5.27
C ASP A 10 -26.08 -0.13 4.95
N ASP A 11 -26.05 1.21 4.82
CA ASP A 11 -27.24 2.02 4.53
C ASP A 11 -27.93 1.67 3.20
N ALA A 12 -27.27 0.88 2.33
CA ALA A 12 -27.82 0.36 1.08
C ALA A 12 -28.49 -1.02 1.25
N GLY A 13 -28.63 -1.51 2.49
CA GLY A 13 -29.20 -2.82 2.81
C GLY A 13 -28.26 -3.98 2.53
N LYS A 14 -26.97 -3.72 2.27
CA LYS A 14 -26.01 -4.78 1.99
C LYS A 14 -25.45 -5.31 3.29
N VAL A 15 -25.70 -6.59 3.50
CA VAL A 15 -25.20 -7.35 4.64
C VAL A 15 -23.72 -7.71 4.42
N MET A 16 -22.85 -7.14 5.25
CA MET A 16 -21.42 -7.36 5.26
C MET A 16 -21.03 -8.13 6.53
N SER A 17 -20.31 -9.24 6.37
CA SER A 17 -19.85 -10.06 7.50
C SER A 17 -18.38 -9.79 7.79
N TYR A 18 -18.08 -9.50 9.06
CA TYR A 18 -16.75 -9.26 9.59
C TYR A 18 -16.38 -10.30 10.63
N HIS A 19 -15.10 -10.53 10.83
CA HIS A 19 -14.57 -11.24 11.99
C HIS A 19 -13.42 -10.46 12.58
N ARG A 20 -13.13 -10.68 13.86
CA ARG A 20 -12.03 -9.99 14.53
C ARG A 20 -10.70 -10.66 14.23
N HIS A 21 -9.70 -9.85 13.90
CA HIS A 21 -8.32 -10.31 13.79
C HIS A 21 -7.80 -10.73 15.19
N PRO A 22 -7.10 -11.88 15.34
CA PRO A 22 -6.60 -12.34 16.64
C PRO A 22 -5.61 -11.36 17.28
N ASN A 23 -4.89 -10.60 16.46
CA ASN A 23 -3.89 -9.63 16.91
C ASN A 23 -4.40 -8.20 16.70
N GLY A 24 -4.82 -7.56 17.80
CA GLY A 24 -5.34 -6.19 17.86
C GLY A 24 -6.87 -6.05 17.76
N GLY A 25 -7.60 -7.07 17.28
CA GLY A 25 -9.06 -7.12 17.33
C GLY A 25 -9.80 -6.34 16.24
N GLY A 26 -9.10 -5.84 15.21
CA GLY A 26 -9.70 -5.12 14.08
C GLY A 26 -10.66 -5.95 13.25
N LEU A 27 -11.57 -5.27 12.54
CA LEU A 27 -12.66 -5.89 11.79
C LEU A 27 -12.21 -6.27 10.38
N ILE A 28 -12.25 -7.56 10.07
CA ILE A 28 -11.81 -8.13 8.80
C ILE A 28 -13.03 -8.64 8.03
N GLY A 29 -13.30 -7.99 6.90
CA GLY A 29 -14.41 -8.29 6.01
C GLY A 29 -14.27 -9.65 5.35
N ARG A 30 -15.40 -10.22 4.93
CA ARG A 30 -15.44 -11.51 4.25
C ARG A 30 -14.54 -11.52 3.01
N GLY A 31 -13.66 -12.51 2.94
CA GLY A 31 -12.71 -12.68 1.82
C GLY A 31 -11.53 -11.71 1.83
N ALA A 32 -11.40 -10.86 2.86
CA ALA A 32 -10.14 -10.19 3.12
C ALA A 32 -9.15 -11.18 3.76
N GLU A 33 -7.89 -11.09 3.35
CA GLU A 33 -6.81 -11.93 3.84
C GLU A 33 -5.83 -11.08 4.64
N VAL A 34 -5.68 -11.39 5.92
CA VAL A 34 -4.74 -10.71 6.81
C VAL A 34 -3.88 -11.75 7.49
N ASP A 35 -2.57 -11.58 7.40
CA ASP A 35 -1.62 -12.47 8.05
C ASP A 35 -1.67 -12.32 9.59
N GLU A 36 -1.66 -13.46 10.30
CA GLU A 36 -1.82 -13.51 11.77
C GLU A 36 -0.72 -12.76 12.54
N SER A 37 0.47 -12.60 11.94
CA SER A 37 1.57 -11.84 12.55
C SER A 37 1.34 -10.33 12.54
N SER A 38 0.37 -9.85 11.75
CA SER A 38 0.06 -8.42 11.63
C SER A 38 -0.82 -7.95 12.78
N PHE A 39 -0.56 -6.74 13.26
CA PHE A 39 -1.38 -6.09 14.28
C PHE A 39 -2.40 -5.18 13.59
N ILE A 40 -3.69 -5.41 13.86
CA ILE A 40 -4.79 -4.61 13.32
C ILE A 40 -5.56 -4.02 14.49
N SER A 41 -5.51 -2.70 14.67
CA SER A 41 -6.21 -2.03 15.77
C SER A 41 -7.71 -2.36 15.79
N SER A 42 -8.30 -2.42 16.98
CA SER A 42 -9.69 -2.83 17.21
C SER A 42 -10.73 -1.93 16.53
N THR A 43 -10.33 -0.70 16.18
CA THR A 43 -11.14 0.29 15.47
C THR A 43 -10.77 0.43 13.99
N ALA A 44 -9.86 -0.41 13.49
CA ALA A 44 -9.51 -0.43 12.07
C ALA A 44 -10.42 -1.39 11.31
N TYR A 45 -10.70 -1.03 10.05
CA TYR A 45 -11.54 -1.78 9.12
C TYR A 45 -10.70 -2.27 7.95
N VAL A 46 -10.81 -3.55 7.64
CA VAL A 46 -10.22 -4.18 6.45
C VAL A 46 -11.35 -4.77 5.63
N GLU A 47 -11.60 -4.21 4.46
CA GLU A 47 -12.74 -4.52 3.63
C GLU A 47 -12.57 -5.79 2.79
N ALA A 48 -13.70 -6.30 2.30
CA ALA A 48 -13.76 -7.53 1.51
C ALA A 48 -12.75 -7.54 0.34
N GLY A 49 -11.96 -8.62 0.28
CA GLY A 49 -10.95 -8.85 -0.75
C GLY A 49 -9.67 -8.05 -0.59
N ALA A 50 -9.51 -7.24 0.48
CA ALA A 50 -8.23 -6.61 0.78
C ALA A 50 -7.22 -7.65 1.28
N GLU A 51 -5.94 -7.43 0.98
CA GLU A 51 -4.83 -8.32 1.34
C GLU A 51 -3.85 -7.55 2.23
N VAL A 52 -3.48 -8.10 3.39
CA VAL A 52 -2.48 -7.53 4.32
C VAL A 52 -1.40 -8.56 4.62
N GLY A 53 -0.19 -8.28 4.13
CA GLY A 53 0.96 -9.14 4.32
C GLY A 53 1.50 -9.18 5.75
N GLN A 54 2.50 -10.04 5.96
CA GLN A 54 3.13 -10.32 7.25
C GLN A 54 3.73 -9.11 7.96
N GLY A 55 3.62 -9.10 9.29
CA GLY A 55 4.30 -8.17 10.18
C GLY A 55 3.87 -6.71 10.00
N CYS A 56 2.67 -6.48 9.48
CA CYS A 56 2.12 -5.14 9.33
C CYS A 56 1.57 -4.61 10.65
N ARG A 57 1.46 -3.28 10.75
CA ARG A 57 0.79 -2.60 11.86
C ARG A 57 -0.18 -1.60 11.27
N ILE A 58 -1.46 -1.74 11.59
CA ILE A 58 -2.53 -0.83 11.15
C ILE A 58 -3.08 -0.10 12.38
N GLY A 59 -2.94 1.23 12.37
CA GLY A 59 -3.43 2.12 13.43
C GLY A 59 -4.96 2.19 13.50
N GLY A 60 -5.46 2.71 14.61
CA GLY A 60 -6.90 2.83 14.89
C GLY A 60 -7.60 3.81 13.96
N GLY A 61 -8.88 3.54 13.69
CA GLY A 61 -9.70 4.35 12.78
C GLY A 61 -9.23 4.32 11.32
N SER A 62 -8.24 3.49 10.98
CA SER A 62 -7.81 3.31 9.59
C SER A 62 -8.76 2.40 8.84
N TRP A 63 -8.96 2.72 7.55
CA TRP A 63 -9.84 1.98 6.66
C TRP A 63 -9.04 1.52 5.45
N ILE A 64 -8.92 0.20 5.32
CA ILE A 64 -8.34 -0.47 4.16
C ILE A 64 -9.49 -0.95 3.27
N ASP A 65 -9.73 -0.24 2.16
CA ASP A 65 -10.88 -0.49 1.29
C ASP A 65 -10.69 -1.75 0.44
N ARG A 66 -11.78 -2.17 -0.22
CA ARG A 66 -11.91 -3.41 -0.96
C ARG A 66 -10.79 -3.58 -1.97
N ARG A 67 -10.20 -4.77 -2.01
CA ARG A 67 -9.14 -5.15 -2.95
C ARG A 67 -7.86 -4.31 -2.83
N ALA A 68 -7.70 -3.51 -1.78
CA ALA A 68 -6.42 -2.88 -1.49
C ALA A 68 -5.40 -3.96 -1.09
N ARG A 69 -4.14 -3.77 -1.51
CA ARG A 69 -3.05 -4.71 -1.24
C ARG A 69 -1.96 -4.03 -0.43
N ILE A 70 -1.74 -4.53 0.77
CA ILE A 70 -0.71 -4.07 1.69
C ILE A 70 0.40 -5.12 1.73
N GLY A 71 1.60 -4.72 1.32
CA GLY A 71 2.78 -5.58 1.35
C GLY A 71 3.24 -5.93 2.77
N GLN A 72 4.39 -6.55 2.89
CA GLN A 72 4.94 -7.01 4.17
C GLN A 72 5.61 -5.88 4.96
N ARG A 73 5.53 -5.95 6.29
CA ARG A 73 6.19 -5.03 7.24
C ARG A 73 5.83 -3.56 6.99
N VAL A 74 4.59 -3.31 6.59
CA VAL A 74 4.05 -1.95 6.41
C VAL A 74 3.55 -1.42 7.74
N VAL A 75 3.81 -0.13 8.00
CA VAL A 75 3.25 0.58 9.15
C VAL A 75 2.30 1.63 8.62
N ILE A 76 1.03 1.52 8.99
CA ILE A 76 -0.03 2.48 8.73
C ILE A 76 -0.36 3.15 10.07
N GLY A 77 -0.28 4.49 10.11
CA GLY A 77 -0.66 5.29 11.26
C GLY A 77 -2.17 5.25 11.55
N ASP A 78 -2.63 6.14 12.42
CA ASP A 78 -4.04 6.23 12.78
C ASP A 78 -4.84 7.06 11.77
N ALA A 79 -6.12 6.77 11.63
CA ALA A 79 -7.05 7.48 10.75
C ALA A 79 -6.57 7.57 9.29
N VAL A 80 -5.92 6.53 8.79
CA VAL A 80 -5.47 6.47 7.38
C VAL A 80 -6.55 5.82 6.53
N TYR A 81 -6.85 6.46 5.40
CA TYR A 81 -7.71 5.86 4.37
C TYR A 81 -6.86 5.28 3.24
N VAL A 82 -7.05 4.00 2.93
CA VAL A 82 -6.45 3.33 1.77
C VAL A 82 -7.56 2.94 0.80
N GLY A 83 -7.63 3.67 -0.31
CA GLY A 83 -8.69 3.53 -1.30
C GLY A 83 -8.70 2.18 -2.04
N PRO A 84 -9.80 1.87 -2.73
CA PRO A 84 -10.03 0.57 -3.32
C PRO A 84 -8.99 0.26 -4.40
N GLY A 85 -8.47 -0.96 -4.38
CA GLY A 85 -7.44 -1.42 -5.32
C GLY A 85 -6.08 -0.72 -5.19
N ALA A 86 -5.86 0.12 -4.17
CA ALA A 86 -4.54 0.71 -3.94
C ALA A 86 -3.51 -0.37 -3.58
N VAL A 87 -2.26 -0.16 -3.98
CA VAL A 87 -1.16 -1.09 -3.76
C VAL A 87 -0.07 -0.41 -2.95
N ILE A 88 0.15 -0.89 -1.74
CA ILE A 88 1.21 -0.42 -0.85
C ILE A 88 2.32 -1.47 -0.83
N GLY A 89 3.52 -1.09 -1.28
CA GLY A 89 4.67 -1.96 -1.29
C GLY A 89 5.18 -2.34 0.11
N ASN A 90 6.00 -3.39 0.15
CA ASN A 90 6.74 -3.82 1.35
C ASN A 90 7.53 -2.68 2.02
N ARG A 91 7.60 -2.73 3.36
CA ARG A 91 8.39 -1.83 4.23
C ARG A 91 8.03 -0.35 4.08
N VAL A 92 6.81 -0.05 3.67
CA VAL A 92 6.30 1.32 3.60
C VAL A 92 5.88 1.81 4.98
N ARG A 93 6.02 3.11 5.22
CA ARG A 93 5.43 3.79 6.38
C ARG A 93 4.49 4.87 5.90
N VAL A 94 3.24 4.83 6.35
CA VAL A 94 2.22 5.84 6.07
C VAL A 94 1.90 6.55 7.38
N GLY A 95 2.13 7.86 7.44
CA GLY A 95 1.79 8.67 8.62
C GLY A 95 0.29 8.78 8.84
N SER A 96 -0.11 9.08 10.08
CA SER A 96 -1.51 9.26 10.47
C SER A 96 -2.21 10.33 9.64
N HIS A 97 -3.55 10.25 9.54
CA HIS A 97 -4.41 11.16 8.79
C HIS A 97 -4.15 11.23 7.27
N SER A 98 -3.32 10.34 6.74
CA SER A 98 -3.05 10.28 5.30
C SER A 98 -4.21 9.67 4.53
N ARG A 99 -4.36 10.07 3.27
CA ARG A 99 -5.30 9.47 2.32
C ARG A 99 -4.57 8.96 1.10
N ILE A 100 -4.76 7.67 0.81
CA ILE A 100 -4.24 7.01 -0.38
C ILE A 100 -5.41 6.78 -1.33
N GLY A 101 -5.39 7.44 -2.49
CA GLY A 101 -6.46 7.34 -3.47
C GLY A 101 -6.60 5.94 -4.08
N ALA A 102 -7.78 5.69 -4.67
CA ALA A 102 -8.07 4.43 -5.35
C ALA A 102 -7.02 4.09 -6.41
N GLY A 103 -6.61 2.82 -6.49
CA GLY A 103 -5.62 2.36 -7.47
C GLY A 103 -4.24 3.03 -7.40
N ALA A 104 -3.95 3.83 -6.38
CA ALA A 104 -2.62 4.41 -6.20
C ALA A 104 -1.59 3.32 -5.86
N VAL A 105 -0.34 3.53 -6.28
CA VAL A 105 0.76 2.59 -6.07
C VAL A 105 1.86 3.26 -5.28
N ILE A 106 2.15 2.76 -4.08
CA ILE A 106 3.26 3.20 -3.26
C ILE A 106 4.38 2.17 -3.38
N GLY A 107 5.55 2.63 -3.83
CA GLY A 107 6.74 1.79 -3.99
C GLY A 107 7.29 1.27 -2.67
N HIS A 108 8.09 0.21 -2.74
CA HIS A 108 8.72 -0.39 -1.57
C HIS A 108 9.61 0.61 -0.82
N GLY A 109 9.57 0.58 0.52
CA GLY A 109 10.43 1.39 1.38
C GLY A 109 10.10 2.88 1.41
N VAL A 110 9.02 3.31 0.76
CA VAL A 110 8.56 4.71 0.80
C VAL A 110 8.08 5.09 2.20
N ARG A 111 8.31 6.35 2.57
CA ARG A 111 7.79 6.95 3.79
C ARG A 111 6.93 8.15 3.42
N LEU A 112 5.65 8.07 3.75
CA LEU A 112 4.73 9.19 3.68
C LEU A 112 4.64 9.82 5.07
N HIS A 113 4.73 11.14 5.13
CA HIS A 113 4.55 11.88 6.38
C HIS A 113 3.07 11.88 6.78
N GLY A 114 2.76 12.32 8.01
CA GLY A 114 1.38 12.58 8.41
C GLY A 114 0.68 13.54 7.43
N ASP A 115 -0.64 13.42 7.33
CA ASP A 115 -1.48 14.30 6.51
C ASP A 115 -1.17 14.25 5.00
N SER A 116 -0.47 13.20 4.54
CA SER A 116 -0.14 13.04 3.12
C SER A 116 -1.37 12.69 2.31
N ASN A 117 -1.54 13.33 1.15
CA ASN A 117 -2.58 12.98 0.18
C ASN A 117 -1.96 12.44 -1.10
N VAL A 118 -2.21 11.17 -1.39
CA VAL A 118 -1.80 10.53 -2.64
C VAL A 118 -3.02 10.45 -3.55
N ALA A 119 -2.98 11.17 -4.68
CA ALA A 119 -4.09 11.20 -5.62
C ALA A 119 -4.38 9.82 -6.24
N GLN A 120 -5.62 9.63 -6.67
CA GLN A 120 -6.08 8.41 -7.35
C GLN A 120 -5.16 8.04 -8.52
N GLY A 121 -4.82 6.75 -8.65
CA GLY A 121 -3.96 6.22 -9.71
C GLY A 121 -2.50 6.69 -9.67
N SER A 122 -2.12 7.53 -8.71
CA SER A 122 -0.76 8.06 -8.62
C SER A 122 0.24 6.98 -8.25
N ARG A 123 1.48 7.14 -8.70
CA ARG A 123 2.60 6.24 -8.41
C ARG A 123 3.67 6.99 -7.61
N VAL A 124 3.82 6.67 -6.33
CA VAL A 124 4.78 7.34 -5.43
C VAL A 124 5.93 6.40 -5.13
N GLY A 125 7.16 6.79 -5.47
CA GLY A 125 8.37 5.99 -5.21
C GLY A 125 8.39 4.61 -5.89
N ALA A 126 7.41 4.32 -6.75
CA ALA A 126 7.50 3.22 -7.69
C ALA A 126 8.63 3.55 -8.66
N ARG A 127 9.78 2.88 -8.52
CA ARG A 127 10.78 2.93 -9.58
C ARG A 127 10.07 2.50 -10.86
N PRO A 128 10.09 3.30 -11.94
CA PRO A 128 9.68 2.78 -13.23
C PRO A 128 10.49 1.50 -13.43
N ARG A 129 9.84 0.39 -13.81
CA ARG A 129 10.57 -0.75 -14.35
C ARG A 129 11.46 -0.14 -15.42
N ALA A 130 12.78 -0.16 -15.20
CA ALA A 130 13.72 0.19 -16.24
C ALA A 130 13.37 -0.72 -17.41
N SER A 131 12.81 -0.15 -18.48
CA SER A 131 12.83 -0.83 -19.76
C SER A 131 14.31 -1.07 -20.05
N ALA A 132 14.71 -2.34 -20.04
CA ALA A 132 15.98 -2.76 -20.60
C ALA A 132 15.96 -2.31 -22.07
N GLY A 133 16.66 -1.21 -22.38
CA GLY A 133 16.62 -0.62 -23.72
C GLY A 133 16.84 0.89 -23.78
N SER A 134 17.86 1.42 -23.10
CA SER A 134 18.49 2.66 -23.58
C SER A 134 19.95 2.33 -23.87
N SER A 135 20.18 1.84 -25.08
CA SER A 135 21.51 1.83 -25.70
C SER A 135 22.01 3.27 -25.76
N ARG A 136 22.71 3.71 -24.72
CA ARG A 136 23.68 4.80 -24.87
C ARG A 136 24.82 4.23 -25.70
N ARG A 137 24.68 4.31 -27.03
CA ARG A 137 25.82 4.26 -27.94
C ARG A 137 26.63 5.53 -27.66
N SER A 138 27.60 5.41 -26.76
CA SER A 138 28.73 6.32 -26.73
C SER A 138 29.46 6.13 -28.06
N THR A 139 29.38 7.11 -28.95
CA THR A 139 30.30 7.19 -30.08
C THR A 139 31.72 7.35 -29.52
N PRO A 140 32.72 6.57 -29.99
CA PRO A 140 34.09 6.77 -29.60
C PRO A 140 34.58 8.12 -30.12
N SER A 141 35.28 8.87 -29.28
CA SER A 141 36.03 10.06 -29.66
C SER A 141 37.13 9.70 -30.67
N ASP A 142 36.93 10.07 -31.94
CA ASP A 142 37.96 9.95 -32.98
C ASP A 142 39.00 11.07 -32.78
N GLY A 143 39.97 10.80 -31.91
CA GLY A 143 41.18 11.61 -31.77
C GLY A 143 42.14 11.28 -32.90
N ARG A 144 42.11 12.05 -34.00
CA ARG A 144 43.17 12.05 -35.03
C ARG A 144 43.41 13.45 -35.60
N ASN A 145 44.38 14.12 -34.97
CA ASN A 145 45.61 14.63 -35.60
C ASN A 145 45.47 15.49 -36.88
N ALA A 146 45.59 16.81 -36.73
CA ALA A 146 46.11 17.70 -37.78
C ALA A 146 47.26 18.54 -37.20
N ARG A 147 48.47 17.98 -37.27
CA ARG A 147 49.76 18.58 -37.70
C ARG A 147 49.81 20.11 -37.63
N ARG A 148 50.55 20.70 -36.68
CA ARG A 148 51.97 21.13 -36.77
C ARG A 148 52.37 21.83 -38.09
N ALA A 149 52.69 23.12 -37.92
CA ALA A 149 53.95 23.78 -38.27
C ALA A 149 54.13 24.42 -39.66
N ALA A 150 54.68 25.64 -39.56
CA ALA A 150 55.36 26.51 -40.54
C ALA A 150 54.46 27.32 -41.48
#